data_AF-A0A9X8ZG82-F1
#
_entry.id   AF-A0A9X8ZG82-F1
#
_cell.length_a   1.000
_cell.length_b   1.000
_cell.length_c   1.000
_cell.angle_alpha   90.00
_cell.angle_beta   90.00
_cell.angle_gamma   90.00
#
_symmetry.space_group_name_H-M   'P 1'
#
loop_
_entity.id
_entity.type
_entity.pdbx_description
1 polymer ?
#
loop_
_entity_poly.entity_id
_entity_poly.type
_entity_poly.pdbx_seq_one_letter_code
_entity_poly.pdbx_strand_id
1 'polypeptide(L)'
;IYPYRLVDREIALKILKNVTERLERTKGCIRYEKDLYYNDGQEAEWCFGLPWLGLCYLELGMMNKVKEYIDKTKMIIPENWEVPELYIGGSNLPNRNTPLAWSVSLSYLFLTKTHSIRTEQIT
;
A
#
# COMPACT_ATOMS: atom_id res chain seq x y z
N ILE A 1 2.13 5.16 13.91
CA ILE A 1 1.98 4.55 12.57
C ILE A 1 3.29 4.62 11.81
N TYR A 2 3.52 3.71 10.89
CA TYR A 2 4.78 3.60 10.18
C TYR A 2 5.10 4.86 9.34
N PRO A 3 6.37 5.32 9.29
CA PRO A 3 7.53 4.83 10.05
C PRO A 3 7.74 5.59 11.38
N TYR A 4 7.12 6.77 11.55
CA TYR A 4 7.54 7.73 12.57
C TYR A 4 6.95 7.49 13.97
N ARG A 5 5.90 6.66 14.10
CA ARG A 5 5.31 6.29 15.40
C ARG A 5 4.90 7.49 16.27
N LEU A 6 4.45 8.57 15.65
CA LEU A 6 4.12 9.84 16.32
C LEU A 6 2.81 9.85 17.13
N VAL A 7 1.97 8.83 16.95
CA VAL A 7 0.63 8.75 17.56
C VAL A 7 0.48 7.44 18.31
N ASP A 8 -0.32 7.46 19.37
CA ASP A 8 -0.68 6.26 20.12
C ASP A 8 -1.47 5.25 19.27
N ARG A 9 -1.70 4.07 19.85
CA ARG A 9 -2.39 2.97 19.18
C ARG A 9 -3.83 3.31 18.81
N GLU A 10 -4.56 4.04 19.65
CA GLU A 10 -5.97 4.36 19.40
C GLU A 10 -6.10 5.31 18.21
N ILE A 11 -5.30 6.37 18.20
CA ILE A 11 -5.25 7.34 17.09
C ILE A 11 -4.75 6.65 15.82
N ALA A 12 -3.75 5.78 15.92
CA ALA A 12 -3.28 4.97 14.78
C ALA A 12 -4.42 4.17 14.15
N LEU A 13 -5.17 3.42 14.95
CA LEU A 13 -6.29 2.61 14.44
C LEU A 13 -7.38 3.49 13.80
N LYS A 14 -7.66 4.66 14.36
CA LYS A 14 -8.61 5.62 13.78
C LYS A 14 -8.13 6.17 12.43
N ILE A 15 -6.84 6.49 12.30
CA ILE A 15 -6.24 6.93 11.03
C ILE A 15 -6.36 5.82 9.99
N LEU A 16 -5.94 4.59 10.33
CA LEU A 16 -6.01 3.47 9.37
C LEU A 16 -7.43 3.19 8.94
N LYS A 17 -8.39 3.17 9.87
CA LYS A 17 -9.81 3.02 9.53
C LYS A 17 -10.25 4.05 8.49
N ASN A 18 -9.97 5.33 8.74
CA ASN A 18 -10.34 6.40 7.81
C ASN A 18 -9.65 6.26 6.45
N VAL A 19 -8.37 5.91 6.41
CA VAL A 19 -7.64 5.69 5.14
C VAL A 19 -8.24 4.51 4.39
N THR A 20 -8.48 3.38 5.04
CA THR A 20 -9.01 2.18 4.38
C THR A 20 -10.47 2.33 3.94
N GLU A 21 -11.28 3.09 4.67
CA GLU A 21 -12.69 3.30 4.31
C GLU A 21 -12.87 4.35 3.20
N ARG A 22 -11.97 5.33 3.11
CA ARG A 22 -12.15 6.49 2.23
C ARG A 22 -11.20 6.48 1.04
N LEU A 23 -9.95 6.07 1.25
CA LEU A 23 -8.87 6.28 0.30
C LEU A 23 -8.41 4.99 -0.39
N GLU A 24 -8.55 3.83 0.25
CA GLU A 24 -8.18 2.56 -0.38
C GLU A 24 -9.05 2.25 -1.60
N ARG A 25 -8.41 1.68 -2.63
CA ARG A 25 -9.01 1.20 -3.86
C ARG A 25 -8.38 -0.16 -4.21
N THR A 26 -8.76 -0.75 -5.34
CA THR A 26 -8.38 -2.12 -5.69
C THR A 26 -6.86 -2.30 -5.89
N LYS A 27 -6.18 -1.32 -6.48
CA LYS A 27 -4.77 -1.37 -6.87
C LYS A 27 -3.88 -0.39 -6.11
N GLY A 28 -4.42 0.28 -5.10
CA GLY A 28 -3.70 1.36 -4.45
C GLY A 28 -4.55 2.12 -3.45
N CYS A 29 -4.10 3.33 -3.16
CA CYS A 29 -4.90 4.33 -2.45
C CYS A 29 -4.94 5.61 -3.30
N ILE A 30 -6.06 6.33 -3.26
CA ILE A 30 -6.05 7.72 -3.70
C ILE A 30 -5.23 8.55 -2.69
N ARG A 31 -4.63 9.65 -3.13
CA ARG A 31 -3.84 10.51 -2.22
C ARG A 31 -4.73 11.27 -1.23
N TYR A 32 -5.81 11.82 -1.76
CA TYR A 32 -6.85 12.56 -1.05
C TYR A 32 -8.09 12.63 -1.95
N GLU A 33 -9.25 12.87 -1.33
CA GLU A 33 -10.51 12.94 -2.07
C GLU A 33 -10.54 14.12 -3.06
N LYS A 34 -11.07 13.87 -4.25
CA LYS A 34 -11.14 14.79 -5.40
C LYS A 34 -9.78 15.14 -6.00
N ASP A 35 -8.80 14.25 -5.87
CA ASP A 35 -7.54 14.38 -6.60
C ASP A 35 -7.78 14.36 -8.12
N LEU A 36 -7.24 15.37 -8.81
CA LEU A 36 -7.39 15.55 -10.27
C LEU A 36 -6.19 15.03 -11.06
N TYR A 37 -5.11 14.59 -10.40
CA TYR A 37 -3.92 14.08 -11.07
C TYR A 37 -4.18 12.68 -11.65
N TYR A 38 -4.09 12.53 -12.98
CA TYR A 38 -4.50 11.32 -13.70
C TYR A 38 -5.94 10.87 -13.39
N ASN A 39 -6.82 11.83 -13.15
CA ASN A 39 -8.25 11.59 -12.98
C ASN A 39 -8.92 11.49 -14.36
N ASP A 40 -9.50 10.32 -14.66
CA ASP A 40 -10.26 10.06 -15.90
C ASP A 40 -11.68 9.59 -15.55
N GLY A 41 -12.39 10.47 -14.84
CA GLY A 41 -13.74 10.20 -14.30
C GLY A 41 -13.73 9.57 -12.90
N GLN A 42 -12.59 9.08 -12.44
CA GLN A 42 -12.34 8.70 -11.05
C GLN A 42 -10.91 9.10 -10.64
N GLU A 43 -10.59 9.06 -9.35
CA GLU A 43 -9.25 9.38 -8.85
C GLU A 43 -8.26 8.25 -9.16
N ALA A 44 -7.00 8.61 -9.40
CA ALA A 44 -5.94 7.64 -9.64
C ALA A 44 -5.58 6.83 -8.38
N GLU A 45 -5.25 5.56 -8.58
CA GLU A 45 -4.92 4.61 -7.51
C GLU A 45 -3.40 4.45 -7.39
N TRP A 46 -2.80 4.97 -6.31
CA TRP A 46 -1.36 4.94 -6.09
C TRP A 46 -0.90 3.62 -5.46
N CYS A 47 -0.05 2.90 -6.18
CA CYS A 47 0.27 1.51 -5.86
C CYS A 47 1.02 1.34 -4.53
N PHE A 48 1.89 2.29 -4.16
CA PHE A 48 2.59 2.24 -2.88
C PHE A 48 1.65 2.29 -1.65
N GLY A 49 0.38 2.68 -1.81
CA GLY A 49 -0.58 2.74 -0.70
C GLY A 49 -0.79 1.38 -0.02
N LEU A 50 -0.82 0.30 -0.80
CA LEU A 50 -1.04 -1.06 -0.30
C LEU A 50 0.12 -1.58 0.58
N PRO A 51 1.39 -1.56 0.13
CA PRO A 51 2.50 -1.95 1.01
C PRO A 51 2.68 -1.00 2.20
N TRP A 52 2.34 0.29 2.06
CA TRP A 52 2.34 1.22 3.20
C TRP A 52 1.33 0.81 4.27
N LEU A 53 0.09 0.51 3.89
CA LEU A 53 -0.94 0.01 4.81
C LEU A 53 -0.48 -1.30 5.47
N GLY A 54 0.11 -2.21 4.69
CA GLY A 54 0.73 -3.43 5.20
C GLY A 54 1.78 -3.18 6.28
N LEU A 55 2.70 -2.24 6.05
CA LEU A 55 3.72 -1.83 7.05
C LEU A 55 3.08 -1.21 8.30
N CYS A 56 2.00 -0.45 8.15
CA CYS A 56 1.27 0.11 9.29
C CYS A 56 0.61 -0.98 10.14
N TYR A 57 -0.03 -1.97 9.53
CA TYR A 57 -0.63 -3.09 10.26
C TYR A 57 0.43 -4.00 10.89
N LEU A 58 1.58 -4.16 10.23
CA LEU A 58 2.72 -4.89 10.79
C LEU A 58 3.25 -4.22 12.05
N GLU A 59 3.42 -2.90 12.01
CA GLU A 59 3.82 -2.09 13.17
C GLU A 59 2.85 -2.22 14.35
N LEU A 60 1.57 -2.46 14.09
CA LEU A 60 0.54 -2.66 15.11
C LEU A 60 0.36 -4.12 15.55
N GLY A 61 1.14 -5.06 15.00
CA GLY A 61 1.05 -6.50 15.29
C GLY A 61 -0.23 -7.17 14.76
N MET A 62 -0.93 -6.55 13.81
CA MET A 62 -2.22 -7.03 13.31
C MET A 62 -2.04 -8.05 12.18
N MET A 63 -1.55 -9.25 12.51
CA MET A 63 -1.05 -10.22 11.52
C MET A 63 -2.09 -10.70 10.50
N ASN A 64 -3.38 -10.75 10.87
CA ASN A 64 -4.45 -11.05 9.91
C ASN A 64 -4.52 -9.99 8.80
N LYS A 65 -4.39 -8.71 9.16
CA LYS A 65 -4.32 -7.61 8.20
C LYS A 65 -3.01 -7.61 7.44
N VAL A 66 -1.89 -7.92 8.08
CA VAL A 66 -0.60 -8.06 7.39
C VAL A 66 -0.70 -9.08 6.24
N LYS A 67 -1.31 -10.26 6.50
CA LYS A 67 -1.54 -11.27 5.46
C LYS A 67 -2.39 -10.73 4.31
N GLU A 68 -3.50 -10.06 4.62
CA GLU A 68 -4.36 -9.41 3.61
C GLU A 68 -3.57 -8.44 2.72
N TYR A 69 -2.72 -7.60 3.32
CA TYR A 69 -1.93 -6.64 2.54
C TYR A 69 -0.73 -7.26 1.83
N ILE A 70 -0.20 -8.42 2.27
CA ILE A 70 0.77 -9.19 1.47
C ILE A 70 0.13 -9.59 0.15
N ASP A 71 -1.09 -10.13 0.20
CA ASP A 71 -1.80 -10.58 -0.99
C ASP A 71 -2.14 -9.40 -1.91
N LYS A 72 -2.67 -8.29 -1.36
CA LYS A 72 -2.93 -7.06 -2.12
C LYS A 72 -1.65 -6.45 -2.73
N THR A 73 -0.55 -6.44 -1.98
CA THR A 73 0.74 -5.93 -2.49
C THR A 73 1.26 -6.80 -3.63
N LYS A 74 1.14 -8.13 -3.53
CA LYS A 74 1.54 -9.02 -4.63
C LYS A 74 0.71 -8.84 -5.90
N MET A 75 -0.57 -8.50 -5.76
CA MET A 75 -1.45 -8.25 -6.92
C MET A 75 -1.01 -7.07 -7.80
N ILE A 76 -0.29 -6.09 -7.24
CA ILE A 76 0.17 -4.91 -7.98
C ILE A 76 1.62 -5.02 -8.45
N ILE A 77 2.32 -6.12 -8.13
CA ILE A 77 3.69 -6.36 -8.58
C ILE A 77 3.65 -7.19 -9.86
N PRO A 78 3.99 -6.59 -11.03
CA PRO A 78 4.14 -7.37 -12.25
C PRO A 78 5.39 -8.28 -12.18
N GLU A 79 5.47 -9.28 -13.05
CA GLU A 79 6.59 -10.24 -13.08
C GLU A 79 7.95 -9.57 -13.24
N ASN A 80 8.02 -8.46 -14.00
CA ASN A 80 9.23 -7.68 -14.22
C ASN A 80 9.56 -6.70 -13.06
N TRP A 81 8.78 -6.72 -11.98
CA TRP A 81 8.90 -5.83 -10.82
C TRP A 81 8.73 -4.34 -11.09
N GLU A 82 8.27 -3.96 -12.29
CA GLU A 82 8.05 -2.56 -12.63
C GLU A 82 6.73 -2.04 -12.03
N VAL A 83 6.66 -1.92 -10.71
CA VAL A 83 5.46 -1.44 -10.02
C VAL A 83 5.19 0.01 -10.42
N PRO A 84 4.01 0.34 -10.96
CA PRO A 84 3.70 1.69 -11.43
C PRO A 84 3.59 2.69 -10.27
N GLU A 85 3.68 3.98 -10.60
CA GLU A 85 3.28 5.06 -9.69
C GLU A 85 1.81 4.91 -9.30
N LEU A 86 0.95 4.80 -10.32
CA LEU A 86 -0.50 4.73 -10.18
C LEU A 86 -1.16 4.07 -11.39
N TYR A 87 -2.40 3.65 -11.19
CA TYR A 87 -3.36 3.38 -12.26
C TYR A 87 -4.24 4.60 -12.50
N ILE A 88 -4.45 4.96 -13.77
CA ILE A 88 -5.28 6.10 -14.18
C ILE A 88 -6.71 5.85 -13.73
N GLY A 89 -7.32 6.85 -13.10
CA GLY A 89 -8.58 6.65 -12.40
C GLY A 89 -9.71 6.21 -13.32
N GLY A 90 -10.44 5.17 -12.93
CA GLY A 90 -11.51 4.58 -13.73
C GLY A 90 -11.02 3.64 -14.83
N SER A 91 -9.71 3.40 -14.93
CA SER A 91 -9.12 2.53 -15.93
C SER A 91 -8.23 1.44 -15.31
N ASN A 92 -7.85 0.45 -16.12
CA ASN A 92 -6.84 -0.53 -15.76
C ASN A 92 -5.43 -0.18 -16.26
N LEU A 93 -5.22 1.04 -16.76
CA LEU A 93 -3.97 1.46 -17.39
C LEU A 93 -3.03 2.09 -16.34
N PRO A 94 -1.79 1.60 -16.19
CA PRO A 94 -0.78 2.30 -15.41
C PRO A 94 -0.37 3.58 -16.13
N ASN A 95 0.10 4.59 -15.39
CA ASN A 95 0.67 5.77 -16.03
C ASN A 95 2.10 5.50 -16.56
N ARG A 96 2.70 6.53 -17.17
CA ARG A 96 4.05 6.45 -17.75
C ARG A 96 5.18 6.31 -16.73
N ASN A 97 4.94 6.61 -15.45
CA ASN A 97 5.93 6.51 -14.39
C ASN A 97 5.94 5.07 -13.85
N THR A 98 6.35 4.16 -14.72
CA THR A 98 6.36 2.71 -14.50
C THR A 98 7.73 2.19 -14.92
N PRO A 99 8.60 1.79 -13.98
CA PRO A 99 8.39 1.76 -12.52
C PRO A 99 8.42 3.13 -11.85
N LEU A 100 7.75 3.23 -10.70
CA LEU A 100 8.07 4.23 -9.68
C LEU A 100 8.96 3.61 -8.61
N ALA A 101 10.16 4.16 -8.42
CA ALA A 101 11.12 3.68 -7.42
C ALA A 101 10.53 3.60 -6.00
N TRP A 102 9.59 4.49 -5.64
CA TRP A 102 8.90 4.44 -4.35
C TRP A 102 7.94 3.24 -4.24
N SER A 103 7.11 2.99 -5.26
CA SER A 103 6.23 1.82 -5.29
C SER A 103 7.00 0.51 -5.22
N VAL A 104 8.11 0.41 -5.96
CA VAL A 104 9.00 -0.76 -5.93
C VAL A 104 9.64 -0.92 -4.56
N SER A 105 10.27 0.14 -4.03
CA SER A 105 11.00 0.06 -2.76
C SER A 105 10.09 -0.26 -1.57
N LEU A 106 8.88 0.30 -1.52
CA LEU A 106 7.97 0.04 -0.42
C LEU A 106 7.37 -1.37 -0.48
N SER A 107 7.07 -1.85 -1.69
CA SER A 107 6.67 -3.23 -1.94
C SER A 107 7.75 -4.22 -1.48
N TYR A 108 8.99 -3.99 -1.89
CA TYR A 108 10.13 -4.79 -1.48
C TYR A 108 10.33 -4.77 0.03
N LEU A 109 10.30 -3.59 0.65
CA LEU A 109 10.49 -3.41 2.09
C LEU A 109 9.42 -4.14 2.91
N PHE A 110 8.16 -4.07 2.49
CA PHE A 110 7.07 -4.74 3.19
C PHE A 110 7.18 -6.27 3.09
N LEU A 111 7.43 -6.80 1.89
CA LEU A 111 7.55 -8.25 1.66
C LEU A 111 8.79 -8.85 2.34
N THR A 112 9.92 -8.14 2.33
CA THR A 112 11.14 -8.60 3.02
C THR A 112 10.96 -8.62 4.53
N LYS A 113 10.44 -7.54 5.13
CA LYS A 113 10.16 -7.49 6.58
C LYS A 113 9.22 -8.61 7.03
N THR A 114 8.16 -8.87 6.28
CA THR A 114 7.20 -9.93 6.63
C THR A 114 7.77 -11.33 6.41
N HIS A 115 8.62 -11.53 5.40
CA HIS A 115 9.33 -12.78 5.19
C HIS A 115 10.29 -13.10 6.35
N SER A 116 11.10 -12.13 6.79
CA SER A 116 12.03 -12.31 7.92
C SER A 116 11.30 -12.74 9.20
N ILE A 117 10.19 -12.08 9.55
CA ILE A 117 9.39 -12.41 10.74
C ILE A 117 8.83 -13.84 10.67
N ARG A 118 8.39 -14.28 9.49
CA ARG A 118 7.88 -15.65 9.33
C ARG A 118 8.98 -16.69 9.54
N THR A 119 10.18 -16.42 9.06
CA THR A 119 11.33 -17.33 9.22
C THR A 119 11.76 -17.43 10.69
N GLU A 120 11.80 -16.30 11.42
CA GLU A 120 12.12 -16.26 12.85
C GLU A 120 11.09 -16.99 13.74
N GLN A 121 9.82 -17.09 13.32
CA GLN A 121 8.79 -17.84 14.05
C GLN A 121 8.89 -19.37 13.87
N ILE A 122 9.66 -19.85 12.88
CA ILE A 122 9.80 -21.27 12.55
C ILE A 122 11.07 -21.88 13.17
N THR A 123 12.04 -21.03 13.56
CA THR A 123 13.29 -21.40 14.24
C THR A 123 13.15 -21.29 15.76
#